data_AF-A0A9E3S406-F1
#
_entry.id   AF-A0A9E3S406-F1
#
_cell.length_a   1.000
_cell.length_b   1.000
_cell.length_c   1.000
_cell.angle_alpha   90.00
_cell.angle_beta   90.00
_cell.angle_gamma   90.00
#
_symmetry.space_group_name_H-M   'P 1'
#
loop_
_entity.id
_entity.type
_entity.pdbx_description
1 polymer ?
#
loop_
_entity_poly.entity_id
_entity_poly.type
_entity_poly.pdbx_seq_one_letter_code
_entity_poly.pdbx_strand_id
1 'polypeptide(L)'
;MNFSTTLLLILALIAANLPFLAERIFFVVKPKVGSKNVAWRLLELVVLFFVVGGIAWLLESKLGDVHRQNWEFYAVNASLFVVFAYPGFVYRYLWRRRGA
;
A
#
# COMPACT_ATOMS: atom_id res chain seq x y z
N MET A 1 22.01 5.33 2.12
CA MET A 1 20.73 4.64 2.37
C MET A 1 21.02 3.18 2.62
N ASN A 2 20.53 2.60 3.71
CA ASN A 2 20.71 1.18 4.00
C ASN A 2 19.89 0.33 3.02
N PHE A 3 20.43 -0.81 2.58
CA PHE A 3 19.77 -1.71 1.63
C PHE A 3 18.37 -2.14 2.11
N SER A 4 18.21 -2.44 3.39
CA SER A 4 16.93 -2.80 4.01
C SER A 4 15.89 -1.69 3.90
N THR A 5 16.28 -0.42 4.08
CA THR A 5 15.37 0.73 3.98
C THR A 5 14.89 0.94 2.56
N THR A 6 15.79 0.83 1.57
CA THR A 6 15.43 0.90 0.15
C THR A 6 14.48 -0.22 -0.25
N LEU A 7 14.70 -1.44 0.26
CA LEU A 7 13.83 -2.59 0.01
C LEU A 7 12.41 -2.36 0.56
N LEU A 8 12.31 -1.84 1.80
CA LEU A 8 11.02 -1.51 2.41
C LEU A 8 10.27 -0.42 1.63
N LEU A 9 10.97 0.60 1.13
CA LEU A 9 10.37 1.64 0.30
C LEU A 9 9.84 1.08 -1.03
N ILE A 10 10.61 0.23 -1.71
CA ILE A 10 10.18 -0.42 -2.95
C ILE A 10 8.97 -1.32 -2.66
N LEU A 11 9.00 -2.10 -1.58
CA LEU A 11 7.90 -2.96 -1.16
C LEU A 11 6.63 -2.13 -0.86
N ALA A 12 6.76 -1.02 -0.14
CA ALA A 12 5.66 -0.12 0.17
C ALA A 12 5.05 0.47 -1.11
N LEU A 13 5.90 0.86 -2.07
CA LEU A 13 5.45 1.42 -3.35
C LEU A 13 4.69 0.38 -4.18
N ILE A 14 5.18 -0.87 -4.25
CA ILE A 14 4.47 -1.95 -4.94
C ILE A 14 3.15 -2.26 -4.21
N ALA A 15 3.19 -2.42 -2.89
CA ALA A 15 2.03 -2.71 -2.05
C ALA A 15 0.92 -1.65 -2.18
N ALA A 16 1.28 -0.37 -2.14
CA ALA A 16 0.32 0.72 -2.27
C ALA A 16 -0.42 0.74 -3.63
N ASN A 17 0.22 0.23 -4.70
CA ASN A 17 -0.34 0.20 -6.05
C ASN A 17 -1.07 -1.10 -6.41
N LEU A 18 -0.71 -2.22 -5.77
CA LEU A 18 -1.34 -3.53 -5.94
C LEU A 18 -2.89 -3.51 -5.86
N PRO A 19 -3.57 -2.82 -4.92
CA PRO A 19 -5.03 -2.84 -4.83
C PRO A 19 -5.74 -2.17 -6.03
N PHE A 20 -5.02 -1.32 -6.77
CA PHE A 20 -5.54 -0.64 -7.97
C PHE A 20 -5.28 -1.43 -9.25
N LEU A 21 -4.11 -2.08 -9.33
CA LEU A 21 -3.71 -2.94 -10.45
C LEU A 21 -4.48 -4.26 -10.46
N ALA A 22 -4.72 -4.86 -9.29
CA ALA A 22 -5.43 -6.12 -9.19
C ALA A 22 -6.96 -5.94 -9.15
N GLU A 23 -7.65 -6.54 -10.12
CA GLU A 23 -9.12 -6.66 -10.12
C GLU A 23 -9.67 -7.66 -9.09
N ARG A 24 -8.78 -8.43 -8.47
CA ARG A 24 -9.14 -9.38 -7.41
C ARG A 24 -9.13 -8.67 -6.07
N ILE A 25 -10.14 -8.92 -5.25
CA ILE A 25 -10.16 -8.51 -3.84
C ILE A 25 -9.13 -9.38 -3.11
N PHE A 26 -8.14 -8.75 -2.48
CA PHE A 26 -7.05 -9.38 -1.74
C PHE A 26 -6.21 -10.38 -2.55
N PHE A 27 -6.13 -10.24 -3.88
CA PHE A 27 -5.52 -11.25 -4.77
C PHE A 27 -6.22 -12.62 -4.80
N VAL A 28 -7.17 -12.88 -3.89
CA VAL A 28 -7.79 -14.18 -3.66
C VAL A 28 -9.20 -14.25 -4.25
N VAL A 29 -10.01 -13.19 -4.10
CA VAL A 29 -11.44 -13.25 -4.42
C VAL A 29 -11.72 -12.49 -5.72
N LYS A 30 -12.25 -13.19 -6.74
CA LYS A 30 -12.84 -12.55 -7.92
C LYS A 30 -14.16 -11.87 -7.50
N PRO A 31 -14.37 -10.58 -7.76
CA PRO A 31 -15.67 -9.94 -7.49
C PRO A 31 -16.77 -10.66 -8.28
N LYS A 32 -17.85 -11.06 -7.58
CA LYS A 32 -18.90 -11.94 -8.12
C LYS A 32 -19.79 -11.27 -9.17
N VAL A 33 -20.00 -9.94 -9.11
CA VAL A 33 -20.75 -9.17 -10.12
C VAL A 33 -20.25 -7.71 -10.10
N GLY A 34 -19.86 -7.17 -11.25
CA GLY A 34 -19.52 -5.74 -11.42
C GLY A 34 -18.10 -5.30 -11.00
N SER A 35 -17.83 -4.00 -11.16
CA SER A 35 -16.58 -3.33 -10.81
C SER A 35 -16.30 -3.39 -9.29
N LYS A 36 -15.05 -3.64 -8.89
CA LYS A 36 -14.59 -3.63 -7.50
C LYS A 36 -14.88 -2.27 -6.83
N ASN A 37 -15.81 -2.25 -5.87
CA ASN A 37 -16.20 -1.03 -5.12
C ASN A 37 -14.98 -0.30 -4.54
N VAL A 38 -15.05 1.04 -4.57
CA VAL A 38 -14.01 1.92 -4.03
C VAL A 38 -13.74 1.63 -2.55
N ALA A 39 -14.79 1.37 -1.76
CA ALA A 39 -14.69 1.04 -0.34
C ALA A 39 -13.82 -0.20 -0.08
N TRP A 40 -13.91 -1.23 -0.93
CA TRP A 40 -13.06 -2.42 -0.82
C TRP A 40 -11.59 -2.13 -1.09
N ARG A 41 -11.30 -1.22 -2.03
CA ARG A 41 -9.93 -0.81 -2.32
C ARG A 41 -9.33 0.03 -1.22
N LEU A 42 -10.12 0.92 -0.60
CA LEU A 42 -9.69 1.67 0.58
C LEU A 42 -9.38 0.72 1.75
N LEU A 43 -10.22 -0.29 1.97
CA LEU A 43 -9.99 -1.31 2.99
C LEU A 43 -8.69 -2.09 2.72
N GLU A 44 -8.46 -2.54 1.49
CA GLU A 44 -7.19 -3.17 1.12
C GLU A 44 -5.98 -2.27 1.30
N LEU A 45 -6.10 -0.98 0.98
CA LEU A 45 -5.04 0.02 1.17
C LEU A 45 -4.67 0.13 2.65
N VAL A 46 -5.67 0.23 3.52
CA VAL A 46 -5.48 0.26 4.97
C VAL A 46 -4.83 -1.04 5.45
N VAL A 47 -5.30 -2.20 5.01
CA VAL A 47 -4.72 -3.48 5.43
C VAL A 47 -3.29 -3.64 4.93
N LEU A 48 -3.00 -3.28 3.67
CA LEU A 48 -1.65 -3.33 3.11
C LEU A 48 -0.69 -2.38 3.82
N PHE A 49 -1.17 -1.21 4.26
CA PHE A 49 -0.40 -0.31 5.11
C PHE A 49 0.01 -1.00 6.42
N PHE A 50 -0.93 -1.63 7.12
CA PHE A 50 -0.62 -2.37 8.35
C PHE A 50 0.30 -3.57 8.12
N VAL A 51 0.14 -4.29 7.01
CA VAL A 51 1.02 -5.42 6.65
C VAL A 51 2.45 -4.95 6.39
N VAL A 52 2.64 -3.91 5.57
CA VAL A 52 3.96 -3.35 5.27
C VAL A 52 4.60 -2.75 6.53
N GLY A 53 3.82 -2.02 7.35
CA GLY A 53 4.27 -1.50 8.64
C GLY A 53 4.68 -2.61 9.61
N GLY A 54 3.93 -3.72 9.66
CA GLY A 54 4.28 -4.90 10.47
C GLY A 54 5.56 -5.59 9.99
N ILE A 55 5.77 -5.70 8.68
CA ILE A 55 7.01 -6.24 8.10
C ILE A 55 8.20 -5.35 8.44
N ALA A 56 8.04 -4.03 8.32
CA ALA A 56 9.08 -3.06 8.69
C ALA A 56 9.44 -3.17 10.17
N TRP A 57 8.43 -3.21 11.04
CA TRP A 57 8.62 -3.38 12.48
C TRP A 57 9.35 -4.70 12.82
N LEU A 58 8.97 -5.82 12.18
CA LEU A 58 9.61 -7.12 12.39
C LEU A 58 11.07 -7.13 11.92
N LEU A 59 11.39 -6.48 10.80
CA LEU A 59 12.77 -6.32 10.34
C LEU A 59 13.60 -5.47 11.32
N GLU A 60 13.03 -4.37 11.80
CA GLU A 60 13.69 -3.46 12.74
C GLU A 60 13.95 -4.15 14.09
N SER A 61 12.98 -4.93 14.57
CA SER A 61 13.10 -5.78 15.77
C SER A 61 14.23 -6.81 15.67
N LYS A 62 14.58 -7.25 14.45
CA LYS A 62 15.68 -8.20 14.21
C LYS A 62 17.04 -7.52 14.07
N LEU A 63 17.07 -6.21 13.77
CA LEU A 63 18.28 -5.44 13.49
C LEU A 63 18.77 -4.63 14.69
N GLY A 64 17.95 -4.44 15.74
CA GLY A 64 18.35 -3.74 16.96
C GLY A 64 17.17 -3.41 17.88
N ASP A 65 17.43 -2.50 18.83
CA ASP A 65 16.41 -2.03 19.76
C ASP A 65 15.40 -1.13 19.04
N VAL A 66 14.11 -1.47 19.11
CA VAL A 66 13.06 -0.70 18.44
C VAL A 66 12.88 0.61 19.20
N HIS A 67 13.40 1.70 18.63
CA HIS A 67 13.21 3.02 19.22
C HIS A 67 11.73 3.39 19.29
N ARG A 68 11.36 4.00 20.41
CA ARG A 68 9.99 4.41 20.69
C ARG A 68 9.62 5.56 19.73
N GLN A 69 8.95 5.23 18.63
CA GLN A 69 8.53 6.19 17.63
C GLN A 69 7.28 6.95 18.11
N ASN A 70 7.28 8.28 17.93
CA ASN A 70 6.12 9.10 18.23
C ASN A 70 5.02 8.90 17.19
N TRP A 71 3.79 9.33 17.54
CA TRP A 71 2.63 9.27 16.64
C TRP A 71 2.89 9.94 15.27
N GLU A 72 3.77 10.95 15.23
CA GLU A 72 4.19 11.66 14.03
C GLU A 72 4.82 10.73 12.99
N PHE A 73 5.61 9.75 13.44
CA PHE A 73 6.24 8.78 12.56
C PHE A 73 5.17 7.97 11.80
N TYR A 74 4.15 7.51 12.51
CA TYR A 74 3.05 6.75 11.92
C TYR A 74 2.21 7.62 10.96
N ALA A 75 1.97 8.89 11.31
CA ALA A 75 1.23 9.83 10.47
C ALA A 75 1.98 10.14 9.15
N VAL A 76 3.30 10.34 9.21
CA VAL A 76 4.13 10.58 8.02
C VAL A 76 4.19 9.33 7.14
N ASN A 77 4.38 8.14 7.72
CA ASN A 77 4.37 6.89 6.95
C ASN A 77 3.02 6.62 6.28
N ALA A 78 1.90 6.88 6.98
CA ALA A 78 0.57 6.77 6.41
C ALA A 78 0.38 7.73 5.24
N SER A 79 0.82 8.99 5.41
CA SER A 79 0.76 10.00 4.34
C SER A 79 1.59 9.59 3.13
N LEU A 80 2.81 9.09 3.35
CA LEU A 80 3.70 8.58 2.30
C LEU A 80 3.06 7.40 1.54
N PHE A 81 2.44 6.47 2.27
CA PHE A 81 1.78 5.30 1.67
C PHE A 81 0.60 5.71 0.77
N VAL A 82 -0.19 6.71 1.20
CA VAL A 82 -1.28 7.26 0.40
C VAL A 82 -0.74 7.96 -0.86
N VAL A 83 0.37 8.69 -0.76
CA VAL A 83 1.04 9.29 -1.94
C VAL A 83 1.52 8.20 -2.91
N PHE A 84 2.09 7.11 -2.41
CA PHE A 84 2.48 5.98 -3.26
C PHE A 84 1.30 5.26 -3.93
N ALA A 85 0.12 5.29 -3.33
CA ALA A 85 -1.10 4.76 -3.94
C ALA A 85 -1.68 5.62 -5.08
N TYR A 86 -1.28 6.90 -5.14
CA TYR A 86 -1.77 7.85 -6.14
C TYR A 86 -1.61 7.40 -7.61
N PRO A 87 -0.45 6.92 -8.08
CA PRO A 87 -0.30 6.46 -9.47
C PRO A 87 -1.29 5.34 -9.84
N GLY A 88 -1.52 4.36 -8.96
CA GLY A 88 -2.52 3.32 -9.15
C GLY A 88 -3.95 3.87 -9.19
N PHE A 89 -4.25 4.85 -8.32
CA PHE A 89 -5.53 5.55 -8.33
C PHE A 89 -5.77 6.28 -9.65
N VAL A 90 -4.79 7.07 -10.11
CA VAL A 90 -4.87 7.79 -11.38
C VAL A 90 -5.03 6.82 -12.54
N TYR A 91 -4.22 5.75 -12.61
CA TYR A 91 -4.30 4.75 -13.68
C TYR A 91 -5.66 4.06 -13.77
N ARG A 92 -6.42 3.98 -12.67
CA ARG A 92 -7.72 3.30 -12.70
C ARG A 92 -8.92 4.23 -12.84
N TYR A 93 -8.90 5.38 -12.17
CA TYR A 93 -10.05 6.27 -12.10
C TYR A 93 -9.94 7.45 -13.07
N LEU A 94 -8.74 7.98 -13.25
CA LEU A 94 -8.49 9.12 -14.13
C LEU A 94 -8.00 8.71 -15.51
N TRP A 95 -7.42 7.52 -15.65
CA TRP A 95 -7.10 6.95 -16.97
C TRP A 95 -8.40 6.56 -17.66
N ARG A 96 -9.04 7.59 -18.20
CA ARG A 96 -10.03 7.46 -19.23
C ARG A 96 -9.33 6.73 -20.36
N ARG A 97 -9.62 5.43 -20.51
CA ARG A 97 -9.41 4.78 -21.79
C ARG A 97 -10.22 5.64 -22.74
N ARG A 98 -9.55 6.52 -23.48
CA ARG A 98 -10.08 7.09 -24.71
C ARG A 98 -10.26 5.89 -25.65
N GLY A 99 -11.33 5.14 -25.44
CA GLY A 99 -12.09 4.50 -26.51
C GLY A 99 -13.21 5.50 -26.85
N ALA A 100 -13.66 5.60 -28.08
CA ALA A 100 -13.63 4.62 -29.16
C ALA A 100 -13.49 5.35 -30.49
#